data_AF-A0A402ANH2-F1
#
_entry.id   AF-A0A402ANH2-F1
#
_cell.length_a   1.000
_cell.length_b   1.000
_cell.length_c   1.000
_cell.angle_alpha   90.00
_cell.angle_beta   90.00
_cell.angle_gamma   90.00
#
_symmetry.space_group_name_H-M   'P 1'
#
loop_
_entity.id
_entity.type
_entity.pdbx_description
1 polymer ?
#
loop_
_entity_poly.entity_id
_entity_poly.type
_entity_poly.pdbx_seq_one_letter_code
_entity_poly.pdbx_strand_id
1 'polypeptide(L)'
;MITFGSNAVTNSCTQACGIGSAAIGAAVAGILVILIGAFVRAPLTRIPENTLKFVVGIMLTTFGTFWTGEGLGISWIFSDAFLLILAALYLVTTLALIGWLKQSKQQRATVEPAEPAVLEHK
;
A
#
# COMPACT_ATOMS: atom_id res chain seq x y z
N MET A 1 -33.33 -46.31 24.22
CA MET A 1 -33.00 -46.70 22.83
C MET A 1 -32.31 -45.55 22.11
N ILE A 2 -31.02 -45.75 21.85
CA ILE A 2 -30.16 -45.23 20.77
C ILE A 2 -30.93 -44.62 19.57
N THR A 3 -30.87 -43.29 19.43
CA THR A 3 -31.02 -42.57 18.15
C THR A 3 -29.88 -41.55 17.99
N PHE A 4 -28.66 -41.98 18.32
CA PHE A 4 -27.46 -41.25 17.95
C PHE A 4 -26.87 -41.95 16.73
N GLY A 5 -26.95 -41.33 15.54
CA GLY A 5 -26.18 -41.85 14.41
C GLY A 5 -26.43 -41.32 13.01
N SER A 6 -27.56 -40.68 12.69
CA SER A 6 -27.90 -40.45 11.27
C SER A 6 -27.46 -39.11 10.65
N ASN A 7 -26.69 -38.24 11.32
CA ASN A 7 -26.27 -36.95 10.73
C ASN A 7 -24.74 -36.77 10.56
N ALA A 8 -23.92 -37.78 10.87
CA ALA A 8 -22.47 -37.66 10.74
C ALA A 8 -21.94 -38.00 9.32
N VAL A 9 -22.76 -38.60 8.45
CA VAL A 9 -22.30 -39.05 7.12
C VAL A 9 -22.38 -37.97 6.03
N THR A 10 -23.02 -36.84 6.30
CA THR A 10 -23.15 -35.73 5.32
C THR A 10 -22.10 -34.62 5.49
N ASN A 11 -21.46 -34.50 6.66
CA ASN A 11 -20.53 -33.39 6.95
C ASN A 11 -19.07 -33.66 6.53
N SER A 12 -18.69 -34.93 6.34
CA SER A 12 -17.34 -35.31 5.89
C SER A 12 -17.07 -34.91 4.44
N CYS A 13 -18.12 -34.75 3.63
CA CYS A 13 -18.00 -34.26 2.26
C CYS A 13 -17.67 -32.76 2.23
N THR A 14 -18.18 -31.96 3.17
CA THR A 14 -17.94 -30.51 3.24
C THR A 14 -16.52 -30.15 3.70
N GLN A 15 -15.90 -30.94 4.59
CA GLN A 15 -14.51 -30.71 5.04
C GLN A 15 -13.49 -31.08 3.96
N ALA A 16 -13.69 -32.20 3.26
CA ALA A 16 -12.83 -32.61 2.13
C ALA A 16 -13.06 -31.76 0.86
N CYS A 17 -14.31 -31.39 0.57
CA CYS A 17 -14.65 -30.45 -0.51
C CYS A 17 -14.23 -29.01 -0.17
N GLY A 18 -14.11 -28.66 1.12
CA GLY A 18 -13.65 -27.35 1.59
C GLY A 18 -12.22 -27.02 1.15
N ILE A 19 -11.31 -28.00 1.17
CA ILE A 19 -9.95 -27.80 0.68
C ILE A 19 -9.93 -27.65 -0.85
N GLY A 20 -10.74 -28.45 -1.58
CA GLY A 20 -10.85 -28.35 -3.04
C GLY A 20 -11.41 -27.00 -3.49
N SER A 21 -12.49 -26.52 -2.85
CA SER A 21 -13.09 -25.22 -3.12
C SER A 21 -12.19 -24.05 -2.69
N ALA A 22 -11.48 -24.16 -1.56
CA ALA A 22 -10.48 -23.18 -1.15
C ALA A 22 -9.29 -23.12 -2.12
N ALA A 23 -8.81 -24.27 -2.62
CA ALA A 23 -7.75 -24.34 -3.60
C ALA A 23 -8.16 -23.72 -4.94
N ILE A 24 -9.39 -23.95 -5.40
CA ILE A 24 -9.94 -23.31 -6.59
C ILE A 24 -10.08 -21.80 -6.37
N GLY A 25 -10.56 -21.36 -5.22
CA GLY A 25 -10.63 -19.94 -4.86
C GLY A 25 -9.26 -19.26 -4.87
N ALA A 26 -8.24 -19.91 -4.28
CA ALA A 26 -6.86 -19.44 -4.28
C ALA A 26 -6.26 -19.39 -5.69
N ALA A 27 -6.53 -20.40 -6.53
CA ALA A 27 -6.06 -20.44 -7.91
C ALA A 27 -6.69 -19.31 -8.74
N VAL A 28 -8.00 -19.10 -8.62
CA VAL A 28 -8.72 -18.02 -9.31
C VAL A 28 -8.22 -16.65 -8.86
N ALA A 29 -8.06 -16.45 -7.55
CA ALA A 29 -7.49 -15.21 -7.01
C ALA A 29 -6.05 -14.99 -7.50
N GLY A 30 -5.22 -16.03 -7.51
CA GLY A 30 -3.85 -15.97 -8.02
C GLY A 30 -3.79 -15.58 -9.50
N ILE A 31 -4.62 -16.21 -10.35
CA ILE A 31 -4.72 -15.87 -11.77
C ILE A 31 -5.17 -14.42 -11.94
N LEU A 32 -6.18 -13.98 -11.18
CA LEU A 32 -6.68 -12.61 -11.24
C LEU A 32 -5.61 -11.59 -10.83
N VAL A 33 -4.86 -11.86 -9.75
CA VAL A 33 -3.74 -11.02 -9.31
C VAL A 33 -2.63 -10.99 -10.36
N ILE A 34 -2.31 -12.11 -11.01
CA ILE A 34 -1.33 -12.15 -12.10
C ILE A 34 -1.79 -11.32 -13.29
N LEU A 35 -3.06 -11.42 -13.69
CA LEU A 35 -3.62 -10.63 -14.78
C LEU A 35 -3.60 -9.13 -14.47
N ILE A 36 -4.02 -8.75 -13.26
CA ILE A 36 -3.97 -7.35 -12.79
C ILE A 36 -2.52 -6.87 -12.73
N GLY A 37 -1.62 -7.66 -12.12
CA GLY A 37 -0.20 -7.34 -12.03
C GLY A 37 0.47 -7.19 -13.39
N ALA A 38 0.10 -8.02 -14.37
CA ALA A 38 0.57 -7.91 -15.75
C ALA A 38 0.04 -6.65 -16.44
N PHE A 39 -1.22 -6.28 -16.20
CA PHE A 39 -1.80 -5.05 -16.75
C PHE A 39 -1.17 -3.80 -16.13
N VAL A 40 -0.90 -3.84 -14.82
CA VAL A 40 -0.25 -2.75 -14.06
C VAL A 40 1.26 -2.68 -14.33
N ARG A 41 1.89 -3.76 -14.82
CA ARG A 41 3.30 -3.77 -15.26
C ARG A 41 3.59 -2.74 -16.36
N ALA A 42 2.63 -2.53 -17.28
CA ALA A 42 2.78 -1.61 -18.40
C ALA A 42 2.91 -0.12 -17.99
N PRO A 43 2.10 0.42 -17.05
CA PRO A 43 2.30 1.78 -16.54
C PRO A 43 3.52 1.92 -15.61
N LEU A 44 4.02 0.85 -14.99
CA LEU A 44 5.21 0.89 -14.12
C LEU A 44 6.49 1.34 -14.86
N THR A 45 6.58 1.12 -16.18
CA THR A 45 7.72 1.58 -16.98
C THR A 45 7.74 3.10 -17.18
N ARG A 46 6.63 3.79 -16.90
CA ARG A 46 6.51 5.25 -17.01
C ARG A 46 6.56 5.98 -15.67
N ILE A 47 6.58 5.27 -14.54
CA ILE A 47 6.59 5.90 -13.22
C ILE A 47 8.04 6.15 -12.82
N PRO A 48 8.47 7.42 -12.66
CA PRO A 48 9.84 7.76 -12.28
C PRO A 48 10.19 7.06 -10.96
N GLU A 49 11.32 6.36 -10.93
CA GLU A 49 11.76 5.43 -9.86
C GLU A 49 11.59 5.99 -8.44
N ASN A 50 11.82 7.29 -8.28
CA ASN A 50 11.66 8.01 -7.02
C ASN A 50 10.22 7.97 -6.46
N THR A 51 9.22 8.09 -7.33
CA THR A 51 7.80 8.07 -6.92
C THR A 51 7.35 6.66 -6.55
N LEU A 52 7.85 5.65 -7.26
CA LEU A 52 7.50 4.26 -6.99
C LEU A 52 8.03 3.83 -5.61
N LYS A 53 9.29 4.14 -5.31
CA LYS A 53 9.87 3.88 -3.98
C LYS A 53 9.14 4.62 -2.87
N PHE A 54 8.71 5.85 -3.13
CA PHE A 54 7.98 6.67 -2.17
C PHE A 54 6.63 6.06 -1.79
N VAL A 55 5.82 5.71 -2.80
CA VAL A 55 4.49 5.11 -2.57
C VAL A 55 4.63 3.75 -1.88
N VAL A 56 5.57 2.91 -2.34
CA VAL A 56 5.82 1.60 -1.72
C VAL A 56 6.25 1.76 -0.26
N GLY A 57 7.11 2.73 0.06
CA GLY A 57 7.52 3.03 1.42
C GLY A 57 6.33 3.39 2.33
N ILE A 58 5.47 4.32 1.91
CA ILE A 58 4.28 4.73 2.69
C ILE A 58 3.32 3.57 2.90
N MET A 59 3.09 2.77 1.86
CA MET A 59 2.23 1.58 1.96
C MET A 59 2.81 0.58 2.97
N LEU A 60 4.11 0.28 2.89
CA LEU A 60 4.77 -0.66 3.80
C LEU A 60 4.74 -0.18 5.26
N THR A 61 5.00 1.11 5.50
CA THR A 61 4.91 1.70 6.85
C THR A 61 3.48 1.62 7.39
N THR A 62 2.49 1.98 6.58
CA THR A 62 1.07 1.95 6.96
C THR A 62 0.64 0.54 7.35
N PHE A 63 0.90 -0.43 6.48
CA PHE A 63 0.57 -1.84 6.75
C PHE A 63 1.33 -2.34 7.98
N GLY A 64 2.63 -2.07 8.08
CA GLY A 64 3.43 -2.49 9.24
C GLY A 64 2.87 -1.98 10.56
N THR A 65 2.47 -0.72 10.64
CA THR A 65 1.87 -0.14 11.85
C THR A 65 0.50 -0.73 12.16
N PHE A 66 -0.36 -0.91 11.14
CA PHE A 66 -1.69 -1.51 11.33
C PHE A 66 -1.62 -2.92 11.92
N TRP A 67 -0.82 -3.80 11.30
CA TRP A 67 -0.63 -5.17 11.76
C TRP A 67 0.10 -5.25 13.11
N THR A 68 1.04 -4.33 13.38
CA THR A 68 1.69 -4.26 14.70
C THR A 68 0.69 -3.93 15.79
N GLY A 69 -0.24 -2.98 15.56
CA GLY A 69 -1.25 -2.65 16.56
C GLY A 69 -2.26 -3.78 16.78
N GLU A 70 -2.72 -4.44 15.72
CA GLU A 70 -3.56 -5.63 15.83
C GLU A 70 -2.84 -6.78 16.57
N GLY A 71 -1.57 -7.03 16.25
CA GLY A 71 -0.75 -8.04 16.92
C GLY A 71 -0.51 -7.76 18.40
N LEU A 72 -0.60 -6.49 18.82
CA LEU A 72 -0.53 -6.07 20.23
C LEU A 72 -1.91 -6.07 20.92
N GLY A 73 -2.99 -6.48 20.23
CA GLY A 73 -4.35 -6.52 20.76
C GLY A 73 -5.04 -5.15 20.83
N ILE A 74 -4.53 -4.15 20.09
CA ILE A 74 -5.15 -2.83 20.01
C ILE A 74 -6.40 -2.95 19.12
N SER A 75 -7.57 -2.79 19.72
CA SER A 75 -8.82 -2.68 18.96
C SER A 75 -8.87 -1.31 18.27
N TRP A 76 -8.67 -1.31 16.96
CA TRP A 76 -8.77 -0.11 16.16
C TRP A 76 -10.23 0.35 16.12
N ILE A 77 -10.49 1.61 16.52
CA ILE A 77 -11.85 2.20 16.60
C ILE A 77 -12.65 2.08 15.29
N PHE A 78 -11.98 1.99 14.15
CA PHE A 78 -12.57 1.92 12.82
C PHE A 78 -12.41 0.55 12.14
N SER A 79 -11.99 -0.50 12.87
CA SER A 79 -11.63 -1.81 12.32
C SER A 79 -10.67 -1.64 11.13
N ASP A 80 -11.14 -1.92 9.91
CA ASP A 80 -10.39 -1.91 8.66
C ASP A 80 -10.15 -0.50 8.09
N ALA A 81 -11.05 0.45 8.39
CA ALA A 81 -10.94 1.83 7.88
C ALA A 81 -9.77 2.60 8.51
N PHE A 82 -9.23 2.13 9.64
CA PHE A 82 -8.06 2.73 10.28
C PHE A 82 -6.82 2.65 9.38
N LEU A 83 -6.70 1.61 8.55
CA LEU A 83 -5.61 1.46 7.59
C LEU A 83 -5.60 2.62 6.57
N LEU A 84 -6.77 3.00 6.05
CA LEU A 84 -6.91 4.14 5.15
C LEU A 84 -6.59 5.47 5.84
N ILE A 85 -6.96 5.61 7.13
CA ILE A 85 -6.63 6.78 7.94
C ILE A 85 -5.11 6.91 8.12
N LEU A 86 -4.40 5.83 8.46
CA LEU A 86 -2.94 5.84 8.55
C LEU A 86 -2.30 6.17 7.20
N ALA A 87 -2.78 5.55 6.11
CA ALA A 87 -2.26 5.83 4.77
C ALA A 87 -2.40 7.31 4.43
N ALA A 88 -3.58 7.89 4.67
CA ALA A 88 -3.85 9.31 4.45
C ALA A 88 -2.98 10.21 5.35
N LEU A 89 -2.85 9.86 6.63
CA LEU A 89 -2.02 10.61 7.58
C LEU A 89 -0.55 10.64 7.11
N TYR A 90 0.05 9.48 6.84
CA TYR A 90 1.43 9.39 6.36
C TYR A 90 1.62 10.11 5.03
N LEU A 91 0.65 10.02 4.12
CA LEU A 91 0.67 10.75 2.85
C LEU A 91 0.70 12.26 3.08
N VAL A 92 -0.23 12.79 3.91
CA VAL A 92 -0.32 14.22 4.21
C VAL A 92 0.94 14.73 4.89
N THR A 93 1.41 14.03 5.93
CA THR A 93 2.65 14.41 6.65
C THR A 93 3.83 14.49 5.69
N THR A 94 3.98 13.48 4.83
CA THR A 94 5.13 13.43 3.92
C THR A 94 5.03 14.48 2.81
N LEU A 95 3.83 14.73 2.25
CA LEU A 95 3.62 15.78 1.27
C LEU A 95 3.84 17.17 1.87
N ALA A 96 3.43 17.41 3.11
CA ALA A 96 3.68 18.66 3.82
C ALA A 96 5.18 18.92 3.99
N LEU A 97 5.94 17.90 4.43
CA LEU A 97 7.39 17.96 4.54
C LEU A 97 8.08 18.24 3.20
N ILE A 98 7.67 17.55 2.12
CA ILE A 98 8.23 17.77 0.78
C ILE A 98 7.91 19.17 0.26
N GLY A 99 6.66 19.63 0.43
CA GLY A 99 6.23 20.96 0.04
C GLY A 99 7.03 22.06 0.74
N TRP A 100 7.21 21.89 2.06
CA TRP A 100 7.98 22.82 2.87
C TRP A 100 9.46 22.86 2.45
N LEU A 101 10.08 21.71 2.19
CA LEU A 101 11.48 21.64 1.74
C LEU A 101 11.69 22.21 0.33
N LYS A 102 10.73 21.98 -0.59
CA LYS A 102 10.78 22.52 -1.96
C LYS A 102 10.63 24.04 -1.97
N GLN A 103 9.76 24.62 -1.13
CA GLN A 103 9.59 26.06 -1.02
C GLN A 103 10.90 26.77 -0.64
N SER A 104 11.67 26.21 0.29
CA SER A 104 12.96 26.76 0.72
C SER A 104 14.01 26.79 -0.42
N LYS A 105 14.00 25.79 -1.31
CA LYS A 105 14.90 25.75 -2.48
C LYS A 105 14.54 26.80 -3.53
N GLN A 106 13.25 27.02 -3.75
CA GLN A 106 12.75 27.96 -4.76
C GLN A 106 13.02 29.41 -4.38
N GLN A 107 13.00 29.71 -3.07
CA GLN A 107 13.38 31.01 -2.53
C GLN A 107 14.87 31.32 -2.75
N ARG A 108 15.77 30.33 -2.66
CA ARG A 108 17.21 30.54 -2.92
C ARG A 108 17.53 30.83 -4.39
N ALA A 109 16.81 30.22 -5.34
CA ALA A 109 17.03 30.42 -6.76
C ALA A 109 16.61 31.82 -7.27
N THR A 110 15.73 32.50 -6.53
CA THR A 110 15.25 33.86 -6.89
C THR A 110 16.17 34.95 -6.32
N VAL A 111 17.08 34.60 -5.39
CA VAL A 111 18.07 35.50 -4.81
C VAL A 111 19.46 35.24 -5.39
N GLU A 112 19.55 34.74 -6.63
CA GLU A 112 20.74 34.97 -7.45
C GLU A 112 20.49 36.28 -8.20
N PRO A 113 20.96 37.43 -7.67
CA PRO A 113 20.89 38.67 -8.41
C PRO A 113 21.77 38.45 -9.64
N ALA A 114 21.23 38.78 -10.81
CA ALA A 114 22.02 38.96 -12.01
C ALA A 114 23.32 39.67 -11.62
N GLU A 115 24.45 39.00 -11.78
CA GLU A 115 25.73 39.66 -11.81
C GLU A 115 25.84 40.23 -13.23
N PRO A 116 25.62 41.53 -13.47
CA PRO A 116 26.00 42.15 -14.73
C PRO A 116 27.53 42.29 -14.75
N ALA A 117 28.26 41.18 -14.74
CA ALA A 117 29.68 41.13 -15.09
C ALA A 117 29.88 41.05 -16.61
N VAL A 118 28.98 41.72 -17.35
CA VAL A 118 29.22 42.16 -18.73
C VAL A 118 29.78 43.57 -18.66
N LEU A 119 30.82 43.83 -17.86
CA LEU A 119 31.65 45.04 -17.95
C LEU A 119 33.04 44.71 -17.35
N GLU A 120 34.08 44.94 -18.15
CA GLU A 120 35.52 44.69 -17.91
C GLU A 120 36.00 43.25 -18.19
N HIS A 121 36.80 42.96 -19.21
CA HIS A 121 37.97 43.70 -19.66
C HIS A 121 38.27 43.38 -21.15
N LYS A 122 38.40 44.45 -21.94
CA LYS A 122 38.96 44.49 -23.30
C LYS A 122 40.48 44.58 -23.25
#